data_AF-A0A0C9U5T2-F1
#
_entry.id   AF-A0A0C9U5T2-F1
#
_cell.length_a   1.000
_cell.length_b   1.000
_cell.length_c   1.000
_cell.angle_alpha   90.00
_cell.angle_beta   90.00
_cell.angle_gamma   90.00
#
_symmetry.space_group_name_H-M   'P 1'
#
loop_
_entity.id
_entity.type
_entity.pdbx_description
1 polymer ?
#
loop_
_entity_poly.entity_id
_entity_poly.type
_entity_poly.pdbx_seq_one_letter_code
_entity_poly.pdbx_strand_id
1 'polypeptide(L)'
;MQITPYQCLYLKYMSMEDWREKIDILRCNPSFHNRPRYDCVVVNTNPITFARLEFIFTCEDSSSRRCDVALVRMFKNSRWWLRTKWEGCRVLEEKNYEFVFLKYLIRGCHMIPTFEKEDGAYYLNDLVDSDAFLRLFLSN
;
A
#
# COMPACT_ATOMS: atom_id res chain seq x y z
N MET A 1 16.90 -18.99 -13.36
CA MET A 1 15.99 -18.11 -12.61
C MET A 1 15.64 -16.96 -13.51
N GLN A 2 14.35 -16.80 -13.83
CA GLN A 2 13.84 -15.71 -14.65
C GLN A 2 13.09 -14.74 -13.75
N ILE A 3 13.34 -13.45 -13.91
CA ILE A 3 12.61 -12.38 -13.21
C ILE A 3 11.93 -11.53 -14.27
N THR A 4 10.62 -11.41 -14.17
CA THR A 4 9.80 -10.60 -15.09
C THR A 4 9.23 -9.42 -14.32
N PRO A 5 9.59 -8.16 -14.63
CA PRO A 5 9.06 -6.99 -13.97
C PRO A 5 7.68 -6.58 -14.52
N TYR A 6 6.86 -5.99 -13.66
CA TYR A 6 5.54 -5.44 -14.00
C TYR A 6 5.40 -4.04 -13.41
N GLN A 7 4.50 -3.25 -14.02
CA GLN A 7 4.20 -1.88 -13.57
C GLN A 7 2.76 -1.70 -13.11
N CYS A 8 1.90 -2.71 -13.28
CA CYS A 8 0.48 -2.66 -12.98
C CYS A 8 0.05 -3.97 -12.31
N LEU A 9 -0.75 -3.86 -11.26
CA LEU A 9 -1.33 -4.97 -10.51
C LEU A 9 -2.85 -4.79 -10.43
N TYR A 10 -3.58 -5.83 -10.82
CA TYR A 10 -5.02 -5.93 -10.61
C TYR A 10 -5.25 -6.75 -9.34
N LEU A 11 -5.44 -6.06 -8.22
CA LEU A 11 -5.58 -6.69 -6.91
C LEU A 11 -7.05 -6.94 -6.62
N LYS A 12 -7.43 -8.22 -6.54
CA LYS A 12 -8.78 -8.64 -6.16
C LYS A 12 -8.87 -8.83 -4.66
N TYR A 13 -9.96 -8.35 -4.05
CA TYR A 13 -10.19 -8.51 -2.62
C TYR A 13 -11.68 -8.62 -2.30
N MET A 14 -12.00 -9.25 -1.18
CA MET A 14 -13.36 -9.33 -0.67
C MET A 14 -13.66 -8.12 0.21
N SER A 15 -14.58 -7.27 -0.22
CA SER A 15 -15.00 -6.07 0.51
C SER A 15 -15.69 -6.42 1.83
N MET A 16 -15.32 -5.77 2.93
CA MET A 16 -15.95 -5.92 4.25
C MET A 16 -17.27 -5.16 4.36
N GLU A 17 -17.54 -4.23 3.45
CA GLU A 17 -18.79 -3.46 3.41
C GLU A 17 -19.97 -4.32 2.96
N ASP A 18 -19.79 -5.10 1.89
CA ASP A 18 -20.86 -5.79 1.17
C ASP A 18 -20.55 -7.25 0.85
N TRP A 19 -19.38 -7.76 1.25
CA TRP A 19 -18.94 -9.14 1.00
C TRP A 19 -18.90 -9.50 -0.48
N ARG A 20 -18.58 -8.52 -1.34
CA ARG A 20 -18.40 -8.71 -2.78
C ARG A 20 -16.94 -8.59 -3.18
N GLU A 21 -16.56 -9.31 -4.24
CA GLU A 21 -15.25 -9.13 -4.86
C GLU A 21 -15.16 -7.73 -5.48
N LYS A 22 -14.13 -6.98 -5.10
CA LYS A 22 -13.74 -5.69 -5.69
C LYS A 22 -12.33 -5.80 -6.28
N ILE A 23 -11.97 -4.86 -7.15
CA ILE A 23 -10.67 -4.83 -7.83
C ILE A 23 -10.05 -3.45 -7.71
N ASP A 24 -8.82 -3.39 -7.19
CA ASP A 24 -7.98 -2.20 -7.24
C ASP A 24 -6.94 -2.33 -8.35
N ILE A 25 -6.80 -1.29 -9.18
CA ILE A 25 -5.78 -1.20 -10.23
C ILE A 25 -4.63 -0.34 -9.70
N LEU A 26 -3.54 -1.00 -9.31
CA LEU A 26 -2.39 -0.40 -8.65
C LEU A 26 -1.21 -0.27 -9.61
N ARG A 27 -0.43 0.81 -9.48
CA ARG A 27 0.69 1.13 -10.37
C ARG A 27 1.98 1.46 -9.63
N CYS A 28 3.09 1.10 -10.26
CA CYS A 28 4.46 1.46 -9.86
C CYS A 28 5.29 1.88 -11.09
N ASN A 29 4.78 2.89 -11.79
CA ASN A 29 5.34 3.38 -13.04
C ASN A 29 6.32 4.54 -12.77
N PRO A 30 7.61 4.43 -13.12
CA PRO A 30 8.56 5.54 -12.99
C PRO A 30 8.24 6.71 -13.94
N SER A 31 7.56 6.44 -15.04
CA SER A 31 7.05 7.47 -15.97
C SER A 31 5.60 7.16 -16.35
N PHE A 32 4.67 7.83 -15.69
CA PHE A 32 3.24 7.80 -15.93
C PHE A 32 2.78 9.23 -16.24
N HIS A 33 2.48 9.51 -17.51
CA HIS A 33 2.23 10.88 -17.99
C HIS A 33 3.34 11.87 -17.58
N ASN A 34 4.60 11.48 -17.80
CA ASN A 34 5.81 12.25 -17.46
C ASN A 34 6.01 12.53 -15.97
N ARG A 35 5.35 11.76 -15.08
CA ARG A 35 5.56 11.82 -13.63
C ARG A 35 5.60 10.41 -13.04
N PRO A 36 6.38 10.16 -11.98
CA PRO A 36 6.33 8.89 -11.28
C PRO A 36 4.95 8.68 -10.65
N ARG A 37 4.45 7.44 -10.70
CA ARG A 37 3.25 7.01 -9.99
C ARG A 37 3.53 5.70 -9.26
N TYR A 38 3.48 5.78 -7.93
CA TYR A 38 3.70 4.68 -7.01
C TYR A 38 2.53 4.65 -6.02
N ASP A 39 1.56 3.77 -6.29
CA ASP A 39 0.35 3.64 -5.49
C ASP A 39 0.66 2.98 -4.13
N CYS A 40 -0.19 3.21 -3.12
CA CYS A 40 -0.02 2.65 -1.79
C CYS A 40 -0.95 1.46 -1.57
N VAL A 41 -0.53 0.54 -0.69
CA VAL A 41 -1.21 -0.73 -0.41
C VAL A 41 -1.31 -0.99 1.08
N VAL A 42 -2.36 -1.71 1.45
CA VAL A 42 -2.54 -2.31 2.77
C VAL A 42 -1.90 -3.70 2.76
N VAL A 43 -1.03 -3.97 3.73
CA VAL A 43 -0.30 -5.24 3.86
C VAL A 43 -0.82 -6.02 5.06
N ASN A 44 -1.12 -7.29 4.84
CA ASN A 44 -1.59 -8.23 5.86
C ASN A 44 -0.44 -8.68 6.77
N THR A 45 -0.05 -7.78 7.67
CA THR A 45 0.82 -8.04 8.82
C THR A 45 0.00 -8.06 10.10
N ASN A 46 0.62 -8.40 11.24
CA ASN A 46 -0.01 -8.31 12.56
C ASN A 46 0.77 -7.34 13.46
N PRO A 47 0.28 -6.10 13.69
CA PRO A 47 -0.95 -5.48 13.17
C PRO A 47 -0.84 -5.14 11.68
N ILE A 48 -1.96 -4.82 11.03
CA ILE A 48 -2.00 -4.39 9.62
C ILE A 48 -1.10 -3.17 9.41
N THR A 49 -0.33 -3.17 8.32
CA THR A 49 0.57 -2.08 7.95
C THR A 49 0.27 -1.57 6.54
N PHE A 50 0.96 -0.50 6.16
CA PHE A 50 0.82 0.11 4.84
C PHE A 50 2.18 0.17 4.17
N ALA A 51 2.18 0.17 2.85
CA ALA A 51 3.41 0.35 2.08
C ALA A 51 3.15 1.09 0.76
N ARG A 52 4.19 1.73 0.21
CA ARG A 52 4.18 2.25 -1.15
C ARG A 52 4.74 1.19 -2.08
N LEU A 53 4.04 0.91 -3.16
CA LEU A 53 4.43 -0.08 -4.16
C LEU A 53 5.50 0.51 -5.10
N GLU A 54 6.71 -0.05 -5.08
CA GLU A 54 7.87 0.50 -5.80
C GLU A 54 8.19 -0.32 -7.05
N PHE A 55 8.17 -1.65 -6.93
CA PHE A 55 8.31 -2.57 -8.06
C PHE A 55 7.46 -3.82 -7.86
N ILE A 56 7.00 -4.41 -8.96
CA ILE A 56 6.35 -5.73 -8.98
C ILE A 56 7.17 -6.65 -9.87
N PHE A 57 7.34 -7.90 -9.47
CA PHE A 57 8.02 -8.89 -10.29
C PHE A 57 7.51 -10.31 -10.01
N THR A 58 7.53 -11.13 -11.05
CA THR A 58 7.35 -12.58 -10.95
C THR A 58 8.71 -13.25 -11.09
N CYS A 59 9.06 -14.08 -10.11
CA CYS A 59 10.23 -14.94 -10.15
C CYS A 59 9.81 -16.35 -10.56
N GLU A 60 10.53 -16.94 -11.53
CA GLU A 60 10.36 -18.35 -11.94
C GLU A 60 11.69 -19.09 -11.82
N ASP A 61 11.69 -20.24 -11.14
CA ASP A 61 12.86 -21.10 -10.99
C ASP A 61 12.98 -22.14 -12.12
N SER A 62 14.05 -22.94 -12.10
CA SER A 62 14.27 -24.00 -13.10
C SER A 62 13.25 -25.14 -13.04
N SER A 63 12.48 -25.22 -11.97
CA SER A 63 11.40 -26.19 -11.76
C SER A 63 10.02 -25.61 -12.08
N SER A 64 9.98 -24.46 -12.77
CA SER A 64 8.76 -23.72 -13.12
C SER A 64 7.90 -23.30 -11.92
N ARG A 65 8.49 -23.22 -10.72
CA ARG A 65 7.80 -22.65 -9.55
C ARG A 65 7.80 -21.14 -9.67
N ARG A 66 6.60 -20.55 -9.58
CA ARG A 66 6.38 -19.12 -9.70
C ARG A 66 6.15 -18.47 -8.35
N CYS A 67 6.64 -17.25 -8.22
CA CYS A 67 6.51 -16.45 -7.03
C CYS A 67 6.33 -14.98 -7.40
N ASP A 68 5.19 -14.40 -7.04
CA ASP A 68 4.92 -12.98 -7.25
C ASP A 68 5.27 -12.17 -6.00
N VAL A 69 6.12 -11.16 -6.18
CA VAL A 69 6.67 -10.36 -5.11
C VAL A 69 6.64 -8.88 -5.52
N ALA A 70 6.47 -8.02 -4.54
CA ALA A 70 6.66 -6.59 -4.67
C ALA A 70 7.86 -6.13 -3.84
N LEU A 71 8.62 -5.18 -4.38
CA LEU A 71 9.43 -4.28 -3.55
C LEU A 71 8.50 -3.16 -3.10
N VAL A 72 8.44 -2.94 -1.80
CA VAL A 72 7.61 -1.88 -1.22
C VAL A 72 8.42 -1.04 -0.26
N ARG A 73 8.04 0.23 -0.10
CA ARG A 73 8.55 1.10 0.96
C ARG A 73 7.53 1.12 2.11
N MET A 74 7.92 0.59 3.27
CA MET A 74 7.01 0.43 4.40
C MET A 74 6.71 1.76 5.09
N PHE A 75 5.47 1.93 5.55
CA PHE A 75 5.05 3.03 6.41
C PHE A 75 5.12 2.64 7.89
N LYS A 76 5.50 3.59 8.74
CA LYS A 76 5.44 3.45 10.20
C LYS A 76 4.74 4.65 10.82
N ASN A 77 4.05 4.45 11.95
CA ASN A 77 3.48 5.57 12.70
C ASN A 77 4.56 6.61 13.02
N SER A 78 4.27 7.86 12.66
CA SER A 78 5.14 8.97 13.01
C SER A 78 5.14 9.17 14.53
N ARG A 79 6.30 9.56 15.07
CA ARG A 79 6.40 10.06 16.45
C ARG A 79 6.03 11.54 16.56
N TRP A 80 5.85 12.21 15.42
CA TRP A 80 5.48 13.61 15.36
C TRP A 80 4.00 13.78 15.71
N TRP A 81 3.73 14.67 16.65
CA TRP A 81 2.38 14.98 17.09
C TRP A 81 1.76 16.07 16.22
N LEU A 82 0.59 15.77 15.66
CA LEU A 82 -0.19 16.74 14.91
C LEU A 82 -0.71 17.84 15.84
N ARG A 83 -0.46 19.10 15.50
CA ARG A 83 -1.09 20.24 16.19
C ARG A 83 -2.47 20.55 15.61
N THR A 84 -3.30 19.52 15.45
CA THR A 84 -4.66 19.66 14.88
C THR A 84 -5.72 19.36 15.94
N LYS A 85 -6.93 19.90 15.74
CA LYS A 85 -8.11 19.58 16.57
C LYS A 85 -8.77 18.24 16.21
N TRP A 86 -8.30 17.56 15.15
CA TRP A 86 -8.90 16.35 14.63
C TRP A 86 -8.29 15.13 15.33
N GLU A 87 -9.11 14.46 16.14
CA GLU A 87 -8.73 13.18 16.74
C GLU A 87 -8.78 12.05 15.71
N GLY A 88 -7.96 11.01 15.91
CA GLY A 88 -7.94 9.81 15.04
C GLY A 88 -7.11 9.95 13.75
N CYS A 89 -6.55 11.13 13.45
CA CYS A 89 -5.70 11.31 12.28
C CYS A 89 -4.35 10.58 12.46
N ARG A 90 -4.07 9.59 11.60
CA ARG A 90 -2.80 8.83 11.62
C ARG A 90 -1.80 9.46 10.65
N VAL A 91 -0.67 9.90 11.18
CA VAL A 91 0.49 10.29 10.37
C VAL A 91 1.45 9.12 10.26
N LEU A 92 1.79 8.79 9.03
CA LEU A 92 2.68 7.70 8.68
C LEU A 92 3.93 8.25 7.99
N GLU A 93 5.07 7.67 8.30
CA GLU A 93 6.34 8.00 7.67
C GLU A 93 6.84 6.82 6.85
N GLU A 94 7.32 7.13 5.65
CA GLU A 94 8.03 6.16 4.83
C GLU A 94 9.38 5.82 5.47
N LYS A 95 9.72 4.51 5.50
CA LYS A 95 10.94 4.01 6.12
C LYS A 95 11.71 3.10 5.16
N ASN A 96 11.74 1.81 5.47
CA ASN A 96 12.63 0.85 4.84
C ASN A 96 11.97 0.24 3.62
N TYR A 97 12.81 -0.22 2.70
CA TYR A 97 12.40 -1.10 1.62
C TYR A 97 12.31 -2.53 2.11
N GLU A 98 11.23 -3.22 1.76
CA GLU A 98 11.00 -4.62 2.09
C GLU A 98 10.39 -5.36 0.89
N PHE A 99 10.67 -6.65 0.80
CA PHE A 99 10.04 -7.53 -0.17
C PHE A 99 8.81 -8.19 0.45
N VAL A 100 7.68 -8.14 -0.26
CA VAL A 100 6.40 -8.69 0.20
C VAL A 100 5.81 -9.55 -0.91
N PHE A 101 5.35 -10.76 -0.59
CA PHE A 101 4.61 -11.55 -1.56
C PHE A 101 3.26 -10.89 -1.87
N LEU A 102 2.86 -10.87 -3.15
CA LEU A 102 1.62 -10.19 -3.54
C LEU A 102 0.37 -10.73 -2.82
N LYS A 103 0.37 -12.01 -2.42
CA LYS A 103 -0.70 -12.64 -1.64
C LYS A 103 -0.96 -12.01 -0.27
N TYR A 104 -0.02 -11.21 0.26
CA TYR A 104 -0.19 -10.48 1.51
C TYR A 104 -0.74 -9.06 1.31
N LEU A 105 -0.90 -8.61 0.05
CA LEU A 105 -1.56 -7.33 -0.22
C LEU A 105 -3.07 -7.53 -0.07
N ILE A 106 -3.70 -6.69 0.74
CA ILE A 106 -5.15 -6.74 0.97
C ILE A 106 -5.86 -5.92 -0.09
N ARG A 107 -5.47 -4.65 -0.21
CA ARG A 107 -6.07 -3.69 -1.14
C ARG A 107 -5.19 -2.45 -1.31
N GLY A 108 -5.54 -1.56 -2.22
CA GLY A 108 -4.97 -0.22 -2.30
C GLY A 108 -5.35 0.66 -1.11
N CYS A 109 -4.55 1.67 -0.83
CA CYS A 109 -4.90 2.75 0.10
C CYS A 109 -4.42 4.10 -0.41
N HIS A 110 -5.01 5.17 0.13
CA HIS A 110 -4.69 6.54 -0.28
C HIS A 110 -3.90 7.26 0.83
N MET A 111 -2.71 7.73 0.47
CA MET A 111 -1.80 8.48 1.35
C MET A 111 -1.69 9.92 0.85
N ILE A 112 -1.95 10.89 1.70
CA ILE A 112 -1.91 12.32 1.37
C ILE A 112 -0.65 12.93 2.00
N PRO A 113 0.25 13.57 1.23
CA PRO A 113 1.41 14.24 1.81
C PRO A 113 1.01 15.24 2.91
N THR A 114 1.75 15.30 4.01
CA THR A 114 1.50 16.33 5.03
C THR A 114 1.99 17.70 4.55
N PHE A 115 1.35 18.76 5.03
CA PHE A 115 1.72 20.14 4.69
C PHE A 115 2.85 20.69 5.55
N GLU A 116 3.05 20.13 6.74
CA GLU A 116 3.87 20.74 7.81
C GLU A 116 5.29 20.16 7.90
N LYS A 117 5.54 19.00 7.27
CA LYS A 117 6.85 18.33 7.32
C LYS A 117 7.39 18.18 5.90
N GLU A 118 8.68 18.48 5.72
CA GLU A 118 9.39 18.11 4.50
C GLU A 118 9.33 16.58 4.30
N ASP A 119 9.26 16.20 3.03
CA ASP A 119 9.18 14.87 2.42
C ASP A 119 9.16 13.64 3.34
N GLY A 120 8.19 12.76 3.10
CA GLY A 120 8.16 11.41 3.67
C GLY A 120 7.18 11.21 4.82
N ALA A 121 6.33 12.19 5.13
CA ALA A 121 5.19 12.03 6.03
C ALA A 121 3.85 12.18 5.29
N TYR A 122 2.89 11.32 5.64
CA TYR A 122 1.61 11.22 4.96
C TYR A 122 0.47 10.98 5.94
N TYR A 123 -0.68 11.57 5.66
CA TYR A 123 -1.96 11.23 6.26
C TYR A 123 -2.54 9.99 5.57
N LEU A 124 -2.97 9.02 6.37
CA LEU A 124 -3.82 7.93 5.88
C LEU A 124 -5.23 8.47 5.65
N ASN A 125 -5.74 8.37 4.42
CA ASN A 125 -7.13 8.70 4.10
C ASN A 125 -7.99 7.43 4.17
N ASP A 126 -8.70 7.28 5.27
CA ASP A 126 -9.62 6.19 5.59
C ASP A 126 -11.08 6.48 5.23
N LEU A 127 -11.37 7.69 4.75
CA LEU A 127 -12.72 8.15 4.39
C LEU A 127 -13.05 7.99 2.90
N VAL A 128 -12.09 7.51 2.10
CA VAL A 128 -12.28 7.35 0.64
C VAL A 128 -13.40 6.35 0.34
N ASP A 129 -13.49 5.27 1.13
CA ASP A 129 -14.50 4.24 0.96
C ASP A 129 -14.80 3.52 2.29
N SER A 130 -16.02 3.00 2.42
CA SER A 130 -16.48 2.34 3.66
C SER A 130 -15.63 1.11 4.03
N ASP A 131 -15.12 0.37 3.05
CA ASP A 131 -14.26 -0.80 3.29
C ASP A 131 -12.94 -0.41 3.96
N ALA A 132 -12.33 0.72 3.55
CA ALA A 132 -11.18 1.32 4.21
C ALA A 132 -11.49 1.58 5.69
N PHE A 133 -12.60 2.26 5.97
CA PHE A 133 -13.00 2.57 7.34
C PHE A 133 -13.16 1.29 8.18
N LEU A 134 -13.90 0.30 7.69
CA LEU A 134 -14.12 -0.96 8.43
C LEU A 134 -12.81 -1.70 8.73
N ARG A 135 -11.88 -1.75 7.78
CA ARG A 135 -10.56 -2.41 7.97
C ARG A 135 -9.65 -1.67 8.92
N LEU A 136 -9.64 -0.35 8.85
CA LEU A 136 -8.61 0.46 9.50
C LEU A 136 -9.05 0.96 10.88
N PHE A 137 -10.36 1.07 11.12
CA PHE A 137 -10.91 1.56 12.39
C PHE A 137 -11.57 0.48 13.23
N LEU A 138 -12.30 -0.48 12.65
CA LEU A 138 -13.03 -1.49 13.43
C LEU A 138 -12.27 -2.81 13.62
N SER A 139 -11.22 -3.04 12.84
CA SER A 139 -10.45 -4.29 12.86
C SER A 139 -9.14 -4.20 13.66
N ASN A 140 -8.91 -3.08 14.37
CA ASN A 140 -7.75 -2.84 15.24
C ASN A 140 -8.10 -3.04 16.72
#